data_AF-A0A8T4X2P8-F1
#
_entry.id   AF-A0A8T4X2P8-F1
#
_cell.length_a   1.000
_cell.length_b   1.000
_cell.length_c   1.000
_cell.angle_alpha   90.00
_cell.angle_beta   90.00
_cell.angle_gamma   90.00
#
_symmetry.space_group_name_H-M   'P 1'
#
loop_
_entity.id
_entity.type
_entity.pdbx_description
1 polymer ?
#
loop_
_entity_poly.entity_id
_entity_poly.type
_entity_poly.pdbx_seq_one_letter_code
_entity_poly.pdbx_strand_id
1 'polypeptide(L)'
;MKWKTLQHNGILFPPAYEARGIKIKIKGENVDLNLNQEEMVYQWAKKKDTPYAQDKVFQKNFTEDFAKTLPAKFKNISYQDIDFSHAYKIVDKEKDLREMMTKEEKKALALKRKELREKLVQKYGKAIMDGKEVDVANYMAEPPGIFIGRGDHPLRGRWKPRVTAKDVTLNLGKEAKVPEGNWGKIVHDNDSMWLAGWTDYLTDKRKYVWLADTAGLKQDRDKAKYEKAVKLSKEIEKIKERIVKDMKSKDPKISRIATVCYLIYRTAMRVGDEKDPDEADTVGATTLRKEHINITENTIEFDFLGKDSVRWQETVKAEGNDKQFQENLKKLIQNKKPKDEIFEDITSRHVNAYYSSIVNGLTAKVFRTYLATTMVKNYLKEHDNIKGKTPNEKLYHAKLANLEAAIMCNHKRTIPKTYEDALQKKRDTLKNIAKDQPWKKTMDALKKAEAMEAKTDAQKKNKAKKIKTLNEQIKKQKEKHSERAEKLQLQIDLSEKTKDYNLGTSLRNYIDPRIFKAWTNEVGVEWEKLYTAALQKKFLWVQNEKVSWSELAKN
;
A
#
# COMPACT_ATOMS: atom_id res chain seq x y z
N MET A 1 -26.31 2.11 14.37
CA MET A 1 -25.86 3.50 14.56
C MET A 1 -24.36 3.54 14.84
N LYS A 2 -23.60 4.36 14.10
CA LYS A 2 -22.15 4.60 14.23
C LYS A 2 -21.81 5.89 14.96
N TRP A 3 -22.69 6.87 14.93
CA TRP A 3 -22.55 8.16 15.61
C TRP A 3 -23.93 8.72 15.93
N LYS A 4 -24.03 9.59 16.93
CA LYS A 4 -25.25 10.34 17.31
C LYS A 4 -25.22 11.75 16.73
N THR A 5 -24.07 12.42 16.80
CA THR A 5 -23.87 13.75 16.22
C THR A 5 -22.64 13.77 15.32
N LEU A 6 -22.72 14.52 14.21
CA LEU A 6 -21.62 14.68 13.26
C LEU A 6 -21.65 16.08 12.65
N GLN A 7 -20.59 16.86 12.87
CA GLN A 7 -20.38 18.18 12.29
C GLN A 7 -19.03 18.20 11.57
N HIS A 8 -18.99 18.70 10.33
CA HIS A 8 -17.74 18.96 9.61
C HIS A 8 -17.93 20.14 8.66
N ASN A 9 -16.85 20.63 8.03
CA ASN A 9 -16.87 21.81 7.18
C ASN A 9 -16.94 21.48 5.67
N GLY A 10 -17.58 20.36 5.31
CA GLY A 10 -17.63 19.88 3.93
C GLY A 10 -16.28 19.31 3.48
N ILE A 11 -15.95 19.49 2.20
CA ILE A 11 -14.69 19.05 1.58
C ILE A 11 -13.98 20.21 0.89
N LEU A 12 -12.68 20.07 0.68
CA LEU A 12 -11.86 21.02 -0.05
C LEU A 12 -11.83 20.67 -1.54
N PHE A 13 -12.21 21.62 -2.40
CA PHE A 13 -12.01 21.50 -3.84
C PHE A 13 -10.61 21.96 -4.24
N PRO A 14 -10.00 21.34 -5.26
CA PRO A 14 -8.73 21.79 -5.80
C PRO A 14 -8.88 23.22 -6.36
N PRO A 15 -7.82 24.04 -6.33
CA PRO A 15 -7.85 25.40 -6.90
C PRO A 15 -8.33 25.41 -8.35
N ALA A 16 -8.96 26.52 -8.76
CA ALA A 16 -9.32 26.75 -10.15
C ALA A 16 -8.06 26.73 -11.03
N TYR A 17 -8.22 26.32 -12.27
CA TYR A 17 -7.13 26.38 -13.24
C TYR A 17 -6.84 27.83 -13.60
N GLU A 18 -5.56 28.19 -13.58
CA GLU A 18 -5.05 29.48 -14.05
C GLU A 18 -4.46 29.29 -15.44
N ALA A 19 -4.94 30.09 -16.40
CA ALA A 19 -4.47 30.07 -17.78
C ALA A 19 -2.94 30.20 -17.85
N ARG A 20 -2.32 29.38 -18.69
CA ARG A 20 -0.88 29.36 -18.96
C ARG A 20 -0.55 29.99 -20.32
N GLY A 21 -1.56 30.45 -21.05
CA GLY A 21 -1.44 31.01 -22.39
C GLY A 21 -1.08 29.96 -23.44
N ILE A 22 -1.48 28.70 -23.23
CA ILE A 22 -1.14 27.60 -24.14
C ILE A 22 -1.84 27.81 -25.49
N LYS A 23 -1.05 27.85 -26.55
CA LYS A 23 -1.49 27.80 -27.94
C LYS A 23 -1.29 26.40 -28.49
N ILE A 24 -2.23 25.90 -29.28
CA ILE A 24 -2.08 24.65 -30.03
C ILE A 24 -2.47 24.86 -31.49
N LYS A 25 -2.00 23.95 -32.35
CA LYS A 25 -2.51 23.81 -33.71
C LYS A 25 -3.18 22.47 -33.88
N ILE A 26 -4.28 22.42 -34.63
CA ILE A 26 -4.96 21.18 -35.01
C ILE A 26 -5.08 21.16 -36.53
N LYS A 27 -4.52 20.13 -37.19
CA LYS A 27 -4.41 20.05 -38.65
C LYS A 27 -3.76 21.30 -39.27
N GLY A 28 -2.80 21.89 -38.57
CA GLY A 28 -2.10 23.11 -38.99
C GLY A 28 -2.81 24.43 -38.67
N GLU A 29 -4.10 24.41 -38.29
CA GLU A 29 -4.86 25.61 -37.91
C GLU A 29 -4.64 25.98 -36.45
N ASN A 30 -4.51 27.27 -36.13
CA ASN A 30 -4.49 27.73 -34.74
C ASN A 30 -5.87 27.56 -34.10
N VAL A 31 -5.90 27.10 -32.85
CA VAL A 31 -7.14 26.92 -32.09
C VAL A 31 -7.05 27.68 -30.77
N ASP A 32 -8.02 28.58 -30.55
CA ASP A 32 -8.18 29.28 -29.28
C ASP A 32 -8.85 28.36 -28.25
N LEU A 33 -8.21 28.21 -27.10
CA LEU A 33 -8.65 27.30 -26.04
C LEU A 33 -9.37 28.09 -24.95
N ASN A 34 -10.52 27.57 -24.51
CA ASN A 34 -11.08 27.97 -23.23
C ASN A 34 -10.31 27.34 -22.07
N LEU A 35 -10.57 27.78 -20.83
CA LEU A 35 -9.84 27.33 -19.64
C LEU A 35 -9.86 25.80 -19.44
N ASN A 36 -10.99 25.13 -19.74
CA ASN A 36 -11.07 23.67 -19.59
C ASN A 36 -10.23 22.96 -20.65
N GLN A 37 -10.33 23.38 -21.90
CA GLN A 37 -9.52 22.85 -23.00
C GLN A 37 -8.02 23.07 -22.75
N GLU A 38 -7.65 24.26 -22.25
CA GLU A 38 -6.28 24.58 -21.88
C GLU A 38 -5.77 23.71 -20.72
N GLU A 39 -6.60 23.47 -19.70
CA GLU A 39 -6.28 22.55 -18.60
C GLU A 39 -6.08 21.11 -19.11
N MET A 40 -6.92 20.63 -20.03
CA MET A 40 -6.77 19.30 -20.66
C MET A 40 -5.41 19.16 -21.36
N VAL A 41 -5.05 20.14 -22.20
CA VAL A 41 -3.78 20.18 -22.93
C VAL A 41 -2.59 20.27 -21.96
N TYR A 42 -2.70 21.09 -20.91
CA TYR A 42 -1.65 21.23 -19.91
C TYR A 42 -1.41 19.92 -19.14
N GLN A 43 -2.48 19.22 -18.75
CA GLN A 43 -2.38 17.92 -18.08
C GLN A 43 -1.77 16.85 -19.00
N TRP A 44 -2.07 16.88 -20.31
CA TRP A 44 -1.42 16.04 -21.31
C TRP A 44 0.08 16.34 -21.39
N ALA A 45 0.45 17.62 -21.53
CA ALA A 45 1.84 18.06 -21.62
C ALA A 45 2.70 17.61 -20.43
N LYS A 46 2.13 17.59 -19.22
CA LYS A 46 2.79 17.04 -18.02
C LYS A 46 3.11 15.54 -18.08
N LYS A 47 2.56 14.80 -19.04
CA LYS A 47 2.80 13.36 -19.22
C LYS A 47 3.74 13.04 -20.38
N LYS A 48 4.23 14.04 -21.13
CA LYS A 48 5.04 13.83 -22.34
C LYS A 48 6.25 12.91 -22.14
N ASP A 49 6.91 12.99 -20.98
CA ASP A 49 8.11 12.18 -20.65
C ASP A 49 7.79 10.86 -19.94
N THR A 50 6.50 10.48 -19.84
CA THR A 50 6.05 9.26 -19.18
C THR A 50 5.70 8.18 -20.21
N PRO A 51 5.78 6.88 -19.85
CA PRO A 51 5.36 5.80 -20.76
C PRO A 51 3.92 5.94 -21.26
N TYR A 52 3.05 6.62 -20.50
CA TYR A 52 1.65 6.85 -20.87
C TYR A 52 1.50 7.67 -22.16
N ALA A 53 2.40 8.62 -22.41
CA ALA A 53 2.34 9.42 -23.63
C ALA A 53 2.63 8.60 -24.91
N GLN A 54 3.21 7.39 -24.78
CA GLN A 54 3.48 6.47 -25.88
C GLN A 54 2.39 5.40 -26.04
N ASP A 55 1.44 5.32 -25.10
CA ASP A 55 0.37 4.34 -25.14
C ASP A 55 -0.73 4.78 -26.13
N LYS A 56 -0.98 3.96 -27.15
CA LYS A 56 -1.94 4.25 -28.22
C LYS A 56 -3.38 4.37 -27.73
N VAL A 57 -3.78 3.56 -26.74
CA VAL A 57 -5.13 3.65 -26.16
C VAL A 57 -5.23 4.93 -25.33
N PHE A 58 -4.18 5.27 -24.61
CA PHE A 58 -4.11 6.51 -23.83
C PHE A 58 -4.21 7.75 -24.72
N GLN A 59 -3.42 7.81 -25.80
CA GLN A 59 -3.49 8.86 -26.83
C GLN A 59 -4.87 8.95 -27.46
N LYS A 60 -5.43 7.82 -27.90
CA LYS A 60 -6.76 7.73 -28.53
C LYS A 60 -7.85 8.26 -27.62
N ASN A 61 -7.94 7.74 -26.39
CA ASN A 61 -8.98 8.11 -25.44
C ASN A 61 -8.90 9.59 -25.05
N PHE A 62 -7.70 10.13 -24.86
CA PHE A 62 -7.52 11.56 -24.59
C PHE A 62 -8.00 12.39 -25.78
N THR A 63 -7.57 12.03 -26.99
CA THR A 63 -7.92 12.76 -28.21
C THR A 63 -9.42 12.76 -28.45
N GLU A 64 -10.09 11.63 -28.24
CA GLU A 64 -11.55 11.53 -28.37
C GLU A 64 -12.29 12.45 -27.38
N ASP A 65 -11.85 12.49 -26.11
CA ASP A 65 -12.48 13.34 -25.11
C ASP A 65 -12.17 14.83 -25.36
N PHE A 66 -10.96 15.14 -25.80
CA PHE A 66 -10.58 16.50 -26.19
C PHE A 66 -11.39 16.99 -27.40
N ALA A 67 -11.52 16.16 -28.43
CA ALA A 67 -12.29 16.46 -29.64
C ALA A 67 -13.77 16.77 -29.34
N LYS A 68 -14.37 16.09 -28.35
CA LYS A 68 -15.76 16.38 -27.90
C LYS A 68 -15.93 17.79 -27.35
N THR A 69 -14.85 18.42 -26.87
CA THR A 69 -14.89 19.79 -26.34
C THR A 69 -14.66 20.86 -27.42
N LEU A 70 -14.24 20.47 -28.63
CA LEU A 70 -13.87 21.37 -29.71
C LEU A 70 -15.05 21.63 -30.67
N PRO A 71 -14.98 22.68 -31.52
CA PRO A 71 -15.95 22.91 -32.58
C PRO A 71 -16.09 21.71 -33.53
N ALA A 72 -17.25 21.59 -34.17
CA ALA A 72 -17.63 20.43 -34.98
C ALA A 72 -16.59 20.00 -36.04
N LYS A 73 -15.84 20.97 -36.61
CA LYS A 73 -14.77 20.71 -37.59
C LYS A 73 -13.62 19.84 -37.07
N PHE A 74 -13.44 19.75 -35.75
CA PHE A 74 -12.39 18.96 -35.10
C PHE A 74 -12.90 17.69 -34.41
N LYS A 75 -14.12 17.22 -34.71
CA LYS A 75 -14.67 16.00 -34.08
C LYS A 75 -13.92 14.71 -34.46
N ASN A 76 -13.37 14.65 -35.68
CA ASN A 76 -12.67 13.47 -36.21
C ASN A 76 -11.18 13.77 -36.39
N ILE A 77 -10.50 14.02 -35.27
CA ILE A 77 -9.05 14.24 -35.24
C ILE A 77 -8.35 13.05 -34.61
N SER A 78 -7.15 12.78 -35.09
CA SER A 78 -6.19 11.83 -34.52
C SER A 78 -5.22 12.56 -33.59
N TYR A 79 -4.50 11.80 -32.77
CA TYR A 79 -3.48 12.38 -31.88
C TYR A 79 -2.40 13.13 -32.67
N GLN A 80 -2.02 12.62 -33.84
CA GLN A 80 -1.02 13.19 -34.72
C GLN A 80 -1.45 14.53 -35.34
N ASP A 81 -2.76 14.80 -35.38
CA ASP A 81 -3.29 16.06 -35.89
C ASP A 81 -3.07 17.24 -34.93
N ILE A 82 -2.69 16.97 -33.66
CA ILE A 82 -2.57 17.99 -32.62
C ILE A 82 -1.10 18.32 -32.34
N ASP A 83 -0.73 19.58 -32.53
CA ASP A 83 0.59 20.11 -32.19
C ASP A 83 0.63 20.62 -30.73
N PHE A 84 1.27 19.83 -29.87
CA PHE A 84 1.48 20.14 -28.45
C PHE A 84 2.80 20.90 -28.15
N SER A 85 3.59 21.25 -29.17
CA SER A 85 4.97 21.76 -29.00
C SER A 85 5.05 22.97 -28.07
N HIS A 86 4.08 23.89 -28.15
CA HIS A 86 4.04 25.06 -27.26
C HIS A 86 3.71 24.68 -25.82
N ALA A 87 2.77 23.76 -25.60
CA ALA A 87 2.45 23.24 -24.27
C ALA A 87 3.65 22.52 -23.64
N TYR A 88 4.39 21.73 -24.44
CA TYR A 88 5.62 21.07 -23.99
C TYR A 88 6.69 22.07 -23.57
N LYS A 89 6.93 23.12 -24.37
CA LYS A 89 7.87 24.21 -24.01
C LYS A 89 7.52 24.88 -22.68
N ILE A 90 6.23 25.11 -22.40
CA ILE A 90 5.78 25.69 -21.13
C ILE A 90 6.14 24.75 -19.96
N VAL A 91 5.81 23.46 -20.08
CA VAL A 91 6.07 22.48 -19.01
C VAL A 91 7.57 22.26 -18.80
N ASP A 92 8.37 22.24 -19.86
CA ASP A 92 9.83 22.15 -19.78
C ASP A 92 10.42 23.38 -19.09
N LYS A 93 9.97 24.59 -19.44
CA LYS A 93 10.39 25.82 -18.75
C LYS A 93 10.03 25.80 -17.26
N GLU A 94 8.84 25.33 -16.88
CA GLU A 94 8.44 25.18 -15.47
C GLU A 94 9.35 24.19 -14.72
N LYS A 95 9.74 23.10 -15.39
CA LYS A 95 10.66 22.09 -14.84
C LYS A 95 12.05 22.68 -14.63
N ASP A 96 12.60 23.34 -15.64
CA ASP A 96 13.93 23.97 -15.59
C ASP A 96 14.01 25.03 -14.50
N LEU A 97 13.01 25.92 -14.42
CA LEU A 97 12.92 26.91 -13.35
C LEU A 97 12.92 26.26 -11.96
N ARG A 98 12.19 25.15 -11.79
CA ARG A 98 12.15 24.42 -10.52
C ARG A 98 13.49 23.75 -10.19
N GLU A 99 14.21 23.27 -11.19
CA GLU A 99 15.53 22.67 -11.01
C GLU A 99 16.56 23.73 -10.62
N MET A 100 16.52 24.90 -11.28
CA MET A 100 17.35 26.08 -11.02
C MET A 100 17.12 26.74 -9.66
N MET A 101 15.96 26.54 -9.03
CA MET A 101 15.68 27.10 -7.70
C MET A 101 16.76 26.71 -6.68
N THR A 102 17.22 27.71 -5.92
CA THR A 102 18.17 27.55 -4.81
C THR A 102 17.59 26.69 -3.67
N LYS A 103 18.47 26.20 -2.78
CA LYS A 103 18.02 25.44 -1.60
C LYS A 103 17.15 26.30 -0.68
N GLU A 104 17.48 27.58 -0.55
CA GLU A 104 16.81 28.58 0.25
C GLU A 104 15.39 28.85 -0.27
N GLU A 105 15.23 29.09 -1.57
CA GLU A 105 13.91 29.27 -2.20
C GLU A 105 13.04 28.02 -2.10
N LYS A 106 13.62 26.84 -2.33
CA LYS A 106 12.92 25.55 -2.15
C LYS A 106 12.43 25.39 -0.73
N LYS A 107 13.24 25.76 0.27
CA LYS A 107 12.87 25.72 1.70
C LYS A 107 11.77 26.73 2.04
N ALA A 108 11.86 27.96 1.52
CA ALA A 108 10.84 29.00 1.73
C ALA A 108 9.48 28.61 1.13
N LEU A 109 9.47 28.06 -0.09
CA LEU A 109 8.25 27.57 -0.74
C LEU A 109 7.64 26.38 0.01
N ALA A 110 8.48 25.47 0.53
CA ALA A 110 8.03 24.35 1.35
C ALA A 110 7.38 24.82 2.66
N LEU A 111 7.92 25.85 3.31
CA LEU A 111 7.34 26.43 4.52
C LEU A 111 5.97 27.06 4.24
N LYS A 112 5.85 27.90 3.19
CA LYS A 112 4.56 28.48 2.77
C LYS A 112 3.50 27.41 2.48
N ARG A 113 3.88 26.32 1.79
CA ARG A 113 2.98 25.19 1.52
C ARG A 113 2.58 24.45 2.79
N LYS A 114 3.48 24.33 3.76
CA LYS A 114 3.21 23.69 5.06
C LYS A 114 2.19 24.51 5.86
N GLU A 115 2.39 25.82 5.98
CA GLU A 115 1.46 26.72 6.69
C GLU A 115 0.06 26.71 6.07
N LEU A 116 -0.02 26.79 4.74
CA LEU A 116 -1.30 26.69 4.03
C LEU A 116 -1.97 25.33 4.29
N ARG A 117 -1.20 24.24 4.23
CA ARG A 117 -1.71 22.89 4.50
C ARG A 117 -2.23 22.76 5.92
N GLU A 118 -1.55 23.31 6.91
CA GLU A 118 -1.98 23.26 8.32
C GLU A 118 -3.32 24.00 8.50
N LYS A 119 -3.47 25.19 7.90
CA LYS A 119 -4.75 25.92 7.88
C LYS A 119 -5.87 25.11 7.23
N LEU A 120 -5.59 24.47 6.09
CA LEU A 120 -6.58 23.64 5.38
C LEU A 120 -6.94 22.36 6.15
N VAL A 121 -5.98 21.73 6.83
CA VAL A 121 -6.22 20.58 7.71
C VAL A 121 -7.10 21.00 8.88
N GLN A 122 -6.84 22.15 9.51
CA GLN A 122 -7.67 22.62 10.61
C GLN A 122 -9.13 22.87 10.17
N LYS A 123 -9.31 23.38 8.94
CA LYS A 123 -10.65 23.67 8.41
C LYS A 123 -11.37 22.41 7.90
N TYR A 124 -10.75 21.60 7.05
CA TYR A 124 -11.41 20.49 6.34
C TYR A 124 -10.93 19.11 6.80
N GLY A 125 -9.75 19.02 7.40
CA GLY A 125 -9.16 17.78 7.90
C GLY A 125 -9.64 17.36 9.28
N LYS A 126 -10.62 18.07 9.85
CA LYS A 126 -11.20 17.82 11.17
C LYS A 126 -12.72 17.77 11.09
N ALA A 127 -13.32 16.94 11.93
CA ALA A 127 -14.76 16.86 12.17
C ALA A 127 -15.02 16.72 13.68
N ILE A 128 -16.23 17.04 14.12
CA ILE A 128 -16.70 16.80 15.49
C ILE A 128 -17.73 15.67 15.41
N MET A 129 -17.42 14.55 16.05
CA MET A 129 -18.29 13.37 16.09
C MET A 129 -18.54 13.02 17.55
N ASP A 130 -19.81 12.97 17.95
CA ASP A 130 -20.23 12.72 19.33
C ASP A 130 -19.53 13.64 20.36
N GLY A 131 -19.37 14.91 20.00
CA GLY A 131 -18.72 15.93 20.83
C GLY A 131 -17.18 15.87 20.86
N LYS A 132 -16.55 14.93 20.14
CA LYS A 132 -15.08 14.79 20.09
C LYS A 132 -14.54 15.18 18.72
N GLU A 133 -13.41 15.90 18.71
CA GLU A 133 -12.69 16.17 17.47
C GLU A 133 -12.05 14.89 16.93
N VAL A 134 -12.27 14.63 15.64
CA VAL A 134 -11.73 13.48 14.91
C VAL A 134 -11.11 13.93 13.58
N ASP A 135 -10.03 13.27 13.19
CA ASP A 135 -9.34 13.56 11.93
C ASP A 135 -10.10 13.00 10.72
N VAL A 136 -10.03 13.71 9.60
CA VAL A 136 -10.59 13.30 8.29
C VAL A 136 -9.44 12.90 7.36
N ALA A 137 -9.56 11.74 6.69
CA ALA A 137 -8.48 11.16 5.90
C ALA A 137 -8.20 11.93 4.61
N ASN A 138 -9.20 11.98 3.73
CA ASN A 138 -9.11 12.44 2.35
C ASN A 138 -10.11 13.56 2.10
N TYR A 139 -9.98 14.65 2.86
CA TYR A 139 -10.89 15.79 2.84
C TYR A 139 -10.85 16.63 1.55
N MET A 140 -9.94 16.33 0.61
CA MET A 140 -9.81 17.05 -0.65
C MET A 140 -10.41 16.20 -1.80
N ALA A 141 -11.24 16.81 -2.64
CA ALA A 141 -11.71 16.19 -3.88
C ALA A 141 -10.53 15.95 -4.83
N GLU A 142 -10.60 14.86 -5.61
CA GLU A 142 -9.57 14.57 -6.61
C GLU A 142 -9.54 15.68 -7.68
N PRO A 143 -8.37 16.18 -8.09
CA PRO A 143 -8.26 17.17 -9.16
C PRO A 143 -8.70 16.61 -10.51
N PRO A 144 -9.18 17.46 -11.43
CA PRO A 144 -9.38 17.06 -12.82
C PRO A 144 -8.04 16.60 -13.43
N GLY A 145 -8.13 15.73 -14.41
CA GLY A 145 -6.93 15.21 -15.06
C GLY A 145 -7.20 14.02 -15.95
N ILE A 146 -6.13 13.39 -16.40
CA ILE A 146 -6.23 12.25 -17.30
C ILE A 146 -6.22 10.96 -16.47
N PHE A 147 -7.20 10.09 -16.70
CA PHE A 147 -7.33 8.82 -16.01
C PHE A 147 -6.18 7.89 -16.40
N ILE A 148 -5.35 7.50 -15.43
CA ILE A 148 -4.16 6.68 -15.70
C ILE A 148 -4.50 5.19 -15.85
N GLY A 149 -5.48 4.69 -15.09
CA GLY A 149 -5.75 3.25 -14.99
C GLY A 149 -4.55 2.46 -14.42
N ARG A 150 -4.77 1.17 -14.11
CA ARG A 150 -3.68 0.22 -13.83
C ARG A 150 -3.72 -0.90 -14.86
N GLY A 151 -2.55 -1.39 -15.27
CA GLY A 151 -2.44 -2.32 -16.39
C GLY A 151 -3.08 -1.76 -17.66
N ASP A 152 -3.66 -2.65 -18.46
CA ASP A 152 -4.30 -2.31 -19.73
C ASP A 152 -5.75 -1.84 -19.57
N HIS A 153 -6.04 -1.05 -18.53
CA HIS A 153 -7.38 -0.54 -18.27
C HIS A 153 -7.94 0.19 -19.51
N PRO A 154 -9.15 -0.14 -20.00
CA PRO A 154 -9.64 0.37 -21.28
C PRO A 154 -9.92 1.88 -21.25
N LEU A 155 -10.34 2.43 -20.11
CA LEU A 155 -10.57 3.86 -19.90
C LEU A 155 -9.30 4.73 -19.72
N ARG A 156 -8.09 4.16 -19.70
CA ARG A 156 -6.86 4.98 -19.53
C ARG A 156 -6.71 6.02 -20.64
N GLY A 157 -6.32 7.24 -20.30
CA GLY A 157 -6.28 8.37 -21.22
C GLY A 157 -7.55 9.21 -21.26
N ARG A 158 -8.68 8.71 -20.72
CA ARG A 158 -9.94 9.49 -20.65
C ARG A 158 -9.80 10.71 -19.74
N TRP A 159 -10.53 11.77 -20.07
CA TRP A 159 -10.57 12.98 -19.24
C TRP A 159 -11.49 12.78 -18.04
N LYS A 160 -10.95 13.03 -16.85
CA LYS A 160 -11.71 13.10 -15.61
C LYS A 160 -12.01 14.57 -15.30
N PRO A 161 -13.29 14.99 -15.37
CA PRO A 161 -13.67 16.37 -15.12
C PRO A 161 -13.54 16.75 -13.64
N ARG A 162 -13.62 18.05 -13.37
CA ARG A 162 -13.56 18.61 -12.03
C ARG A 162 -14.83 18.30 -11.25
N VAL A 163 -14.67 17.78 -10.04
CA VAL A 163 -15.79 17.62 -9.09
C VAL A 163 -16.13 18.99 -8.49
N THR A 164 -17.41 19.32 -8.46
CA THR A 164 -17.96 20.56 -7.89
C THR A 164 -18.84 20.26 -6.68
N ALA A 165 -19.27 21.29 -5.96
CA ALA A 165 -20.19 21.13 -4.82
C ALA A 165 -21.49 20.43 -5.22
N LYS A 166 -22.01 20.69 -6.43
CA LYS A 166 -23.26 20.11 -6.95
C LYS A 166 -23.17 18.60 -7.14
N ASP A 167 -21.97 18.05 -7.30
CA ASP A 167 -21.76 16.60 -7.48
C ASP A 167 -21.68 15.86 -6.14
N VAL A 168 -21.51 16.60 -5.04
CA VAL A 168 -21.18 16.06 -3.73
C VAL A 168 -22.42 15.92 -2.86
N THR A 169 -22.59 14.74 -2.30
CA THR A 169 -23.49 14.46 -1.17
C THR A 169 -22.73 14.61 0.14
N LEU A 170 -23.22 15.44 1.06
CA LEU A 170 -22.70 15.53 2.44
C LEU A 170 -23.53 14.65 3.39
N ASN A 171 -22.86 14.03 4.36
CA ASN A 171 -23.49 13.28 5.45
C ASN A 171 -23.19 13.97 6.79
N LEU A 172 -24.22 14.53 7.40
CA LEU A 172 -24.14 15.39 8.58
C LEU A 172 -25.14 14.93 9.64
N GLY A 173 -24.93 15.32 10.90
CA GLY A 173 -25.96 15.20 11.92
C GLY A 173 -27.20 16.03 11.56
N LYS A 174 -28.38 15.61 12.00
CA LYS A 174 -29.65 16.30 11.71
C LYS A 174 -29.64 17.76 12.17
N GLU A 175 -29.04 18.01 13.33
CA GLU A 175 -28.91 19.34 13.95
C GLU A 175 -27.59 20.05 13.59
N ALA A 176 -26.78 19.48 12.69
CA ALA A 176 -25.50 20.06 12.33
C ALA A 176 -25.68 21.27 11.39
N LYS A 177 -24.86 22.31 11.58
CA LYS A 177 -24.82 23.44 10.67
C LYS A 177 -24.28 22.97 9.31
N VAL A 178 -25.06 23.17 8.25
CA VAL A 178 -24.66 22.85 6.88
C VAL A 178 -23.50 23.79 6.46
N PRO A 179 -22.37 23.24 5.95
CA PRO A 179 -21.28 24.04 5.41
C PRO A 179 -21.71 24.86 4.20
N GLU A 180 -21.13 26.05 4.03
CA GLU A 180 -21.37 26.88 2.84
C GLU A 180 -21.01 26.14 1.54
N GLY A 181 -21.91 26.19 0.56
CA GLY A 181 -21.71 25.56 -0.75
C GLY A 181 -23.04 25.13 -1.39
N ASN A 182 -23.07 25.10 -2.72
CA ASN A 182 -24.22 24.57 -3.47
C ASN A 182 -24.11 23.05 -3.59
N TRP A 183 -24.32 22.35 -2.46
CA TRP A 183 -24.15 20.91 -2.36
C TRP A 183 -25.25 20.16 -3.11
N GLY A 184 -24.89 19.08 -3.81
CA GLY A 184 -25.85 18.29 -4.57
C GLY A 184 -26.91 17.62 -3.70
N LYS A 185 -26.50 17.11 -2.54
CA LYS A 185 -27.43 16.50 -1.57
C LYS A 185 -26.86 16.58 -0.15
N ILE A 186 -27.75 16.64 0.83
CA ILE A 186 -27.43 16.51 2.25
C ILE A 186 -28.23 15.32 2.79
N VAL A 187 -27.57 14.44 3.54
CA VAL A 187 -28.19 13.29 4.19
C VAL A 187 -27.74 13.18 5.66
N HIS A 188 -28.45 12.35 6.42
CA HIS A 188 -28.21 12.13 7.84
C HIS A 188 -28.14 10.62 8.15
N ASP A 189 -27.27 9.91 7.42
CA ASP A 189 -27.04 8.47 7.56
C ASP A 189 -26.09 8.21 8.73
N ASN A 190 -26.67 7.92 9.88
CA ASN A 190 -25.96 7.62 11.11
C ASN A 190 -25.46 6.17 11.21
N ASP A 191 -25.69 5.31 10.22
CA ASP A 191 -25.18 3.94 10.16
C ASP A 191 -23.88 3.81 9.37
N SER A 192 -23.54 4.85 8.62
CA SER A 192 -22.30 4.97 7.86
C SER A 192 -21.25 5.86 8.52
N MET A 193 -19.99 5.72 8.11
CA MET A 193 -18.85 6.54 8.59
C MET A 193 -18.29 7.52 7.54
N TRP A 194 -18.92 7.64 6.39
CA TRP A 194 -18.48 8.60 5.35
C TRP A 194 -19.08 9.97 5.66
N LEU A 195 -18.31 11.02 5.35
CA LEU A 195 -18.68 12.42 5.62
C LEU A 195 -19.18 13.11 4.34
N ALA A 196 -18.60 12.72 3.20
CA ALA A 196 -19.03 13.19 1.90
C ALA A 196 -18.82 12.08 0.87
N GLY A 197 -19.55 12.14 -0.24
CA GLY A 197 -19.33 11.25 -1.36
C GLY A 197 -19.92 11.78 -2.66
N TRP A 198 -19.37 11.31 -3.77
CA TRP A 198 -19.82 11.67 -5.12
C TRP A 198 -19.66 10.47 -6.04
N THR A 199 -20.32 10.49 -7.18
CA THR A 199 -20.16 9.46 -8.21
C THR A 199 -18.99 9.83 -9.12
N ASP A 200 -18.07 8.90 -9.36
CA ASP A 200 -16.97 9.11 -10.29
C ASP A 200 -17.48 9.11 -11.73
N TYR A 201 -17.22 10.20 -12.46
CA TYR A 201 -17.74 10.40 -13.82
C TYR A 201 -17.38 9.29 -14.81
N LEU A 202 -16.19 8.67 -14.67
CA LEU A 202 -15.71 7.67 -15.63
C LEU A 202 -16.16 6.26 -15.29
N THR A 203 -16.22 5.93 -14.00
CA THR A 203 -16.42 4.55 -13.55
C THR A 203 -17.80 4.29 -12.95
N ASP A 204 -18.62 5.33 -12.80
CA ASP A 204 -19.90 5.34 -12.09
C ASP A 204 -19.82 4.82 -10.62
N LYS A 205 -18.59 4.70 -10.09
CA LYS A 205 -18.35 4.21 -8.73
C LYS A 205 -18.39 5.35 -7.74
N ARG A 206 -19.05 5.12 -6.60
CA ARG A 206 -19.06 6.07 -5.49
C ARG A 206 -17.67 6.25 -4.90
N LYS A 207 -17.25 7.51 -4.77
CA LYS A 207 -16.10 7.98 -4.01
C LYS A 207 -16.57 8.55 -2.68
N TYR A 208 -15.76 8.41 -1.65
CA TYR A 208 -16.12 8.83 -0.29
C TYR A 208 -14.96 9.53 0.40
N VAL A 209 -15.28 10.53 1.20
CA VAL A 209 -14.43 11.10 2.24
C VAL A 209 -14.71 10.37 3.54
N TRP A 210 -13.66 9.81 4.14
CA TRP A 210 -13.77 9.03 5.37
C TRP A 210 -13.07 9.72 6.54
N LEU A 211 -13.48 9.37 7.76
CA LEU A 211 -12.66 9.52 8.94
C LEU A 211 -11.27 8.89 8.74
N ALA A 212 -10.25 9.52 9.30
CA ALA A 212 -8.88 9.01 9.34
C ALA A 212 -8.78 7.72 10.16
N ASP A 213 -7.74 6.93 9.89
CA ASP A 213 -7.47 5.70 10.64
C ASP A 213 -7.20 5.95 12.13
N THR A 214 -6.89 7.19 12.52
CA THR A 214 -6.74 7.61 13.92
C THR A 214 -8.06 7.66 14.67
N ALA A 215 -9.20 7.79 13.98
CA ALA A 215 -10.50 7.87 14.63
C ALA A 215 -10.86 6.54 15.32
N GLY A 216 -11.42 6.62 16.54
CA GLY A 216 -11.75 5.45 17.37
C GLY A 216 -12.55 4.37 16.61
N LEU A 217 -13.63 4.75 15.93
CA LEU A 217 -14.44 3.81 15.12
C LEU A 217 -13.65 3.07 14.03
N LYS A 218 -12.63 3.71 13.45
CA LYS A 218 -11.77 3.08 12.43
C LYS A 218 -10.80 2.10 13.07
N GLN A 219 -10.26 2.44 14.24
CA GLN A 219 -9.41 1.54 15.03
C GLN A 219 -10.19 0.34 15.55
N ASP A 220 -11.40 0.53 16.08
CA ASP A 220 -12.29 -0.54 16.54
C ASP A 220 -12.63 -1.52 15.42
N ARG A 221 -12.91 -1.00 14.22
CA ARG A 221 -13.16 -1.83 13.04
C ARG A 221 -11.91 -2.59 12.60
N ASP A 222 -10.73 -1.96 12.69
CA ASP A 222 -9.47 -2.62 12.35
C ASP A 222 -9.13 -3.71 13.38
N LYS A 223 -9.36 -3.48 14.68
CA LYS A 223 -9.29 -4.51 15.74
C LYS A 223 -10.26 -5.65 15.47
N ALA A 224 -11.54 -5.35 15.24
CA ALA A 224 -12.57 -6.36 14.95
C ALA A 224 -12.25 -7.22 13.71
N LYS A 225 -11.58 -6.65 12.70
CA LYS A 225 -11.06 -7.40 11.55
C LYS A 225 -10.04 -8.45 11.99
N TYR A 226 -9.13 -8.13 12.90
CA TYR A 226 -8.16 -9.09 13.43
C TYR A 226 -8.80 -10.10 14.40
N GLU A 227 -9.80 -9.70 15.19
CA GLU A 227 -10.59 -10.65 16.00
C GLU A 227 -11.27 -11.73 15.16
N LYS A 228 -11.76 -11.38 13.96
CA LYS A 228 -12.29 -12.37 13.02
C LYS A 228 -11.21 -13.37 12.56
N ALA A 229 -9.98 -12.92 12.35
CA ALA A 229 -8.87 -13.79 11.97
C ALA A 229 -8.42 -14.70 13.14
N VAL A 230 -8.46 -14.20 14.38
CA VAL A 230 -8.23 -15.00 15.59
C VAL A 230 -9.35 -16.02 15.81
N LYS A 231 -10.61 -15.65 15.56
CA LYS A 231 -11.72 -16.62 15.57
C LYS A 231 -11.52 -17.70 14.49
N LEU A 232 -11.11 -17.30 13.29
CA LEU A 232 -10.78 -18.22 12.21
C LEU A 232 -9.65 -19.18 12.61
N SER A 233 -8.58 -18.71 13.26
CA SER A 233 -7.47 -19.57 13.63
C SER A 233 -7.88 -20.69 14.60
N LYS A 234 -8.82 -20.43 15.50
CA LYS A 234 -9.35 -21.43 16.45
C LYS A 234 -10.21 -22.50 15.77
N GLU A 235 -10.87 -22.16 14.67
CA GLU A 235 -11.81 -23.03 13.94
C GLU A 235 -11.20 -23.58 12.64
N ILE A 236 -9.91 -23.36 12.39
CA ILE A 236 -9.32 -23.60 11.08
C ILE A 236 -9.32 -25.09 10.72
N GLU A 237 -9.06 -25.98 11.66
CA GLU A 237 -9.06 -27.42 11.41
C GLU A 237 -10.46 -27.92 11.03
N LYS A 238 -11.50 -27.51 11.77
CA LYS A 238 -12.90 -27.78 11.42
C LYS A 238 -13.25 -27.34 9.99
N ILE A 239 -12.78 -26.16 9.59
CA ILE A 239 -12.99 -25.64 8.24
C ILE A 239 -12.23 -26.49 7.20
N LYS A 240 -10.96 -26.83 7.46
CA LYS A 240 -10.15 -27.66 6.55
C LYS A 240 -10.79 -29.03 6.35
N GLU A 241 -11.15 -29.70 7.43
CA GLU A 241 -11.80 -31.02 7.41
C GLU A 241 -13.09 -30.97 6.59
N ARG A 242 -13.92 -29.93 6.81
CA ARG A 242 -15.16 -29.76 6.06
C ARG A 242 -14.92 -29.51 4.58
N ILE A 243 -13.96 -28.65 4.22
CA ILE A 243 -13.59 -28.40 2.82
C ILE A 243 -13.10 -29.69 2.15
N VAL A 244 -12.20 -30.43 2.81
CA VAL A 244 -11.64 -31.67 2.27
C VAL A 244 -12.72 -32.74 2.06
N LYS A 245 -13.65 -32.86 3.01
CA LYS A 245 -14.83 -33.73 2.87
C LYS A 245 -15.70 -33.31 1.69
N ASP A 246 -16.08 -32.03 1.64
CA ASP A 246 -17.05 -31.53 0.67
C ASP A 246 -16.45 -31.44 -0.75
N MET A 247 -15.12 -31.35 -0.92
CA MET A 247 -14.46 -31.51 -2.22
C MET A 247 -14.75 -32.87 -2.87
N LYS A 248 -15.03 -33.91 -2.06
CA LYS A 248 -15.40 -35.27 -2.50
C LYS A 248 -16.92 -35.48 -2.55
N SER A 249 -17.70 -34.42 -2.39
CA SER A 249 -19.16 -34.51 -2.43
C SER A 249 -19.66 -35.03 -3.77
N LYS A 250 -20.72 -35.85 -3.74
CA LYS A 250 -21.44 -36.28 -4.94
C LYS A 250 -22.27 -35.15 -5.55
N ASP A 251 -22.60 -34.12 -4.77
CA ASP A 251 -23.22 -32.89 -5.27
C ASP A 251 -22.16 -32.05 -6.00
N PRO A 252 -22.28 -31.87 -7.34
CA PRO A 252 -21.28 -31.13 -8.12
C PRO A 252 -21.13 -29.67 -7.67
N LYS A 253 -22.20 -29.02 -7.22
CA LYS A 253 -22.16 -27.62 -6.80
C LYS A 253 -21.40 -27.48 -5.49
N ILE A 254 -21.66 -28.37 -4.52
CA ILE A 254 -20.92 -28.39 -3.25
C ILE A 254 -19.43 -28.69 -3.49
N SER A 255 -19.12 -29.70 -4.31
CA SER A 255 -17.73 -30.04 -4.64
C SER A 255 -16.98 -28.88 -5.30
N ARG A 256 -17.61 -28.16 -6.24
CA ARG A 256 -17.04 -26.95 -6.86
C ARG A 256 -16.79 -25.84 -5.86
N ILE A 257 -17.79 -25.51 -5.02
CA ILE A 257 -17.65 -24.48 -3.99
C ILE A 257 -16.52 -24.83 -3.02
N ALA A 258 -16.46 -26.07 -2.55
CA ALA A 258 -15.40 -26.55 -1.67
C ALA A 258 -14.02 -26.49 -2.35
N THR A 259 -13.94 -26.81 -3.64
CA THR A 259 -12.71 -26.72 -4.44
C THR A 259 -12.19 -25.28 -4.52
N VAL A 260 -13.07 -24.29 -4.77
CA VAL A 260 -12.69 -22.86 -4.73
C VAL A 260 -12.28 -22.43 -3.32
N CYS A 261 -13.01 -22.89 -2.29
CA CYS A 261 -12.69 -22.58 -0.91
C CYS A 261 -11.32 -23.14 -0.50
N TYR A 262 -10.98 -24.33 -0.99
CA TYR A 262 -9.66 -24.94 -0.82
C TYR A 262 -8.59 -24.12 -1.51
N LEU A 263 -8.81 -23.71 -2.77
CA LEU A 263 -7.89 -22.84 -3.51
C LEU A 263 -7.56 -21.56 -2.73
N ILE A 264 -8.58 -20.85 -2.22
CA ILE A 264 -8.40 -19.60 -1.45
C ILE A 264 -7.59 -19.87 -0.18
N TYR A 265 -7.91 -20.92 0.57
CA TYR A 265 -7.19 -21.31 1.77
C TYR A 265 -5.73 -21.69 1.47
N ARG A 266 -5.51 -22.49 0.42
CA ARG A 266 -4.21 -23.06 0.05
C ARG A 266 -3.21 -22.05 -0.48
N THR A 267 -3.70 -20.97 -1.12
CA THR A 267 -2.87 -20.02 -1.90
C THR A 267 -3.00 -18.56 -1.45
N ALA A 268 -3.89 -18.26 -0.50
CA ALA A 268 -4.27 -16.89 -0.15
C ALA A 268 -4.79 -16.04 -1.35
N MET A 269 -5.27 -16.67 -2.43
CA MET A 269 -5.86 -15.97 -3.56
C MET A 269 -7.08 -15.12 -3.12
N ARG A 270 -7.30 -13.98 -3.78
CA ARG A 270 -8.53 -13.20 -3.54
C ARG A 270 -9.71 -13.95 -4.16
N VAL A 271 -10.89 -13.84 -3.54
CA VAL A 271 -12.09 -14.53 -4.01
C VAL A 271 -12.38 -14.26 -5.49
N GLY A 272 -12.25 -13.01 -5.95
CA GLY A 272 -12.64 -12.64 -7.31
C GLY A 272 -14.13 -12.31 -7.37
N ASP A 273 -14.46 -11.33 -8.19
CA ASP A 273 -15.82 -10.98 -8.58
C ASP A 273 -15.79 -10.73 -10.10
N GLU A 274 -16.92 -10.94 -10.77
CA GLU A 274 -17.07 -10.59 -12.18
C GLU A 274 -16.78 -9.10 -12.40
N LYS A 275 -16.25 -8.78 -13.57
CA LYS A 275 -15.83 -7.44 -13.93
C LYS A 275 -16.57 -6.95 -15.16
N ASP A 276 -16.86 -5.65 -15.16
CA ASP A 276 -17.39 -4.97 -16.33
C ASP A 276 -16.34 -4.93 -17.46
N PRO A 277 -16.77 -4.91 -18.74
CA PRO A 277 -15.86 -4.78 -19.89
C PRO A 277 -14.95 -3.55 -19.85
N ASP A 278 -15.38 -2.51 -19.13
CA ASP A 278 -14.64 -1.25 -18.97
C ASP A 278 -13.58 -1.30 -17.84
N GLU A 279 -13.33 -2.46 -17.25
CA GLU A 279 -12.24 -2.68 -16.30
C GLU A 279 -11.03 -3.39 -16.93
N ALA A 280 -9.88 -3.29 -16.27
CA ALA A 280 -8.74 -4.15 -16.61
C ALA A 280 -9.09 -5.63 -16.37
N ASP A 281 -8.75 -6.48 -17.34
CA ASP A 281 -8.90 -7.94 -17.26
C ASP A 281 -7.96 -8.48 -16.18
N THR A 282 -8.56 -8.73 -15.00
CA THR A 282 -7.84 -9.30 -13.86
C THR A 282 -8.78 -10.23 -13.12
N VAL A 283 -8.27 -11.36 -12.65
CA VAL A 283 -9.09 -12.42 -12.07
C VAL A 283 -8.77 -12.70 -10.60
N GLY A 284 -9.68 -13.41 -9.95
CA GLY A 284 -9.50 -14.03 -8.64
C GLY A 284 -9.95 -15.48 -8.68
N ALA A 285 -10.04 -16.12 -7.52
CA ALA A 285 -10.29 -17.56 -7.39
C ALA A 285 -11.55 -18.05 -8.12
N THR A 286 -12.66 -17.34 -8.03
CA THR A 286 -13.93 -17.70 -8.68
C THR A 286 -13.94 -17.38 -10.17
N THR A 287 -13.16 -16.39 -10.61
CA THR A 287 -13.12 -15.92 -12.01
C THR A 287 -11.91 -16.42 -12.78
N LEU A 288 -11.20 -17.44 -12.26
CA LEU A 288 -10.13 -18.10 -13.02
C LEU A 288 -10.69 -18.73 -14.29
N ARG A 289 -9.89 -18.72 -15.35
CA ARG A 289 -10.22 -19.28 -16.66
C ARG A 289 -9.23 -20.40 -16.97
N LYS A 290 -9.57 -21.29 -17.90
CA LYS A 290 -8.71 -22.43 -18.27
C LYS A 290 -7.29 -22.00 -18.63
N GLU A 291 -7.12 -20.87 -19.33
CA GLU A 291 -5.81 -20.34 -19.73
C GLU A 291 -4.91 -19.94 -18.55
N HIS A 292 -5.47 -19.75 -17.36
CA HIS A 292 -4.72 -19.32 -16.17
C HIS A 292 -4.07 -20.46 -15.39
N ILE A 293 -4.36 -21.71 -15.76
CA ILE A 293 -3.81 -22.88 -15.07
C ILE A 293 -3.21 -23.88 -16.04
N ASN A 294 -2.10 -24.47 -15.62
CA ASN A 294 -1.49 -25.62 -16.26
C ASN A 294 -1.34 -26.74 -15.23
N ILE A 295 -1.85 -27.93 -15.54
CA ILE A 295 -1.84 -29.06 -14.60
C ILE A 295 -1.00 -30.18 -15.18
N THR A 296 0.06 -30.56 -14.48
CA THR A 296 0.91 -31.71 -14.82
C THR A 296 0.48 -32.95 -14.03
N GLU A 297 1.28 -34.02 -14.05
CA GLU A 297 1.06 -35.17 -13.18
C GLU A 297 1.13 -34.77 -11.70
N ASN A 298 2.17 -34.01 -11.31
CA ASN A 298 2.51 -33.75 -9.91
C ASN A 298 2.31 -32.30 -9.46
N THR A 299 1.97 -31.37 -10.37
CA THR A 299 1.86 -29.94 -10.05
C THR A 299 0.61 -29.29 -10.64
N ILE A 300 0.21 -28.19 -10.02
CA ILE A 300 -0.76 -27.22 -10.53
C ILE A 300 -0.02 -25.89 -10.60
N GLU A 301 0.14 -25.36 -11.80
CA GLU A 301 0.76 -24.08 -12.06
C GLU A 301 -0.32 -23.05 -12.36
N PHE A 302 -0.19 -21.88 -11.76
CA PHE A 302 -1.08 -20.75 -11.97
C PHE A 302 -0.29 -19.59 -12.57
N ASP A 303 -0.85 -18.92 -13.57
CA ASP A 303 -0.28 -17.69 -14.13
C ASP A 303 -1.39 -16.78 -14.66
N PHE A 304 -1.62 -15.65 -13.98
CA PHE A 304 -2.65 -14.69 -14.37
C PHE A 304 -2.38 -13.29 -13.83
N LEU A 305 -3.12 -12.29 -14.32
CA LEU A 305 -3.11 -10.95 -13.75
C LEU A 305 -4.17 -10.84 -12.65
N GLY A 306 -3.73 -10.63 -11.41
CA GLY A 306 -4.62 -10.39 -10.28
C GLY A 306 -4.97 -8.91 -10.11
N LYS A 307 -5.56 -8.58 -8.95
CA LYS A 307 -5.88 -7.19 -8.58
C LYS A 307 -4.73 -6.23 -8.91
N ASP A 308 -5.08 -5.08 -9.48
CA ASP A 308 -4.15 -4.03 -9.90
C ASP A 308 -3.21 -4.45 -11.05
N SER A 309 -3.59 -5.50 -11.80
CA SER A 309 -2.82 -6.11 -12.90
C SER A 309 -1.44 -6.61 -12.47
N VAL A 310 -1.32 -7.02 -11.20
CA VAL A 310 -0.10 -7.65 -10.68
C VAL A 310 -0.14 -9.13 -11.07
N ARG A 311 0.87 -9.57 -11.82
CA ARG A 311 1.03 -10.98 -12.22
C ARG A 311 1.15 -11.86 -10.97
N TRP A 312 0.36 -12.93 -10.95
CA TRP A 312 0.31 -13.93 -9.90
C TRP A 312 0.77 -15.26 -10.48
N GLN A 313 1.89 -15.75 -9.97
CA GLN A 313 2.51 -17.00 -10.40
C GLN A 313 2.81 -17.83 -9.17
N GLU A 314 2.32 -19.07 -9.15
CA GLU A 314 2.49 -20.01 -8.06
C GLU A 314 2.42 -21.44 -8.60
N THR A 315 3.21 -22.33 -8.02
CA THR A 315 3.18 -23.76 -8.32
C THR A 315 2.85 -24.54 -7.05
N VAL A 316 1.73 -25.26 -7.08
CA VAL A 316 1.28 -26.13 -5.99
C VAL A 316 1.64 -27.58 -6.35
N LYS A 317 2.39 -28.26 -5.47
CA LYS A 317 2.64 -29.70 -5.59
C LYS A 317 1.39 -30.50 -5.17
N ALA A 318 1.06 -31.55 -5.90
CA ALA A 318 -0.09 -32.41 -5.64
C ALA A 318 0.20 -33.45 -4.54
N GLU A 319 0.33 -32.99 -3.30
CA GLU A 319 0.60 -33.81 -2.11
C GLU A 319 -0.61 -33.82 -1.14
N GLY A 320 -0.85 -34.94 -0.47
CA GLY A 320 -1.96 -35.07 0.49
C GLY A 320 -3.32 -34.70 -0.13
N ASN A 321 -4.02 -33.73 0.48
CA ASN A 321 -5.31 -33.24 -0.01
C ASN A 321 -5.20 -32.45 -1.34
N ASP A 322 -4.01 -31.99 -1.72
CA ASP A 322 -3.79 -31.29 -2.99
C ASP A 322 -4.01 -32.23 -4.19
N LYS A 323 -3.94 -33.56 -4.01
CA LYS A 323 -4.29 -34.56 -5.05
C LYS A 323 -5.75 -34.49 -5.43
N GLN A 324 -6.65 -34.51 -4.44
CA GLN A 324 -8.09 -34.39 -4.70
C GLN A 324 -8.42 -33.04 -5.35
N PHE A 325 -7.75 -31.98 -4.89
CA PHE A 325 -7.89 -30.65 -5.48
C PHE A 325 -7.47 -30.64 -6.95
N GLN A 326 -6.34 -31.23 -7.29
CA GLN A 326 -5.86 -31.36 -8.67
C GLN A 326 -6.84 -32.16 -9.55
N GLU A 327 -7.35 -33.29 -9.06
CA GLU A 327 -8.35 -34.09 -9.79
C GLU A 327 -9.63 -33.30 -10.08
N ASN A 328 -10.11 -32.52 -9.10
CA ASN A 328 -11.27 -31.67 -9.29
C ASN A 328 -11.01 -30.60 -10.37
N LEU A 329 -9.85 -29.94 -10.32
CA LEU A 329 -9.48 -28.97 -11.36
C LEU A 329 -9.36 -29.61 -12.75
N LYS A 330 -8.73 -30.79 -12.87
CA LYS A 330 -8.63 -31.56 -14.13
C LYS A 330 -10.01 -31.81 -14.74
N LYS A 331 -10.96 -32.26 -13.91
CA LYS A 331 -12.37 -32.48 -14.33
C LYS A 331 -13.04 -31.18 -14.77
N LEU A 332 -12.83 -30.08 -14.03
CA LEU A 332 -13.46 -28.80 -14.35
C LEU A 332 -12.96 -28.19 -15.66
N ILE A 333 -11.71 -28.44 -16.08
CA ILE A 333 -11.15 -27.85 -17.31
C ILE A 333 -11.25 -28.75 -18.56
N GLN A 334 -11.66 -30.01 -18.42
CA GLN A 334 -11.59 -31.02 -19.49
C GLN A 334 -12.27 -30.57 -20.79
N ASN A 335 -13.45 -29.95 -20.69
CA ASN A 335 -14.25 -29.54 -21.85
C ASN A 335 -14.37 -28.01 -22.01
N LYS A 336 -13.43 -27.25 -21.42
CA LYS A 336 -13.42 -25.79 -21.47
C LYS A 336 -12.49 -25.26 -22.57
N LYS A 337 -12.84 -24.14 -23.19
CA LYS A 337 -11.94 -23.35 -24.04
C LYS A 337 -11.04 -22.47 -23.16
N PRO A 338 -9.93 -21.92 -23.68
CA PRO A 338 -8.99 -21.13 -22.87
C PRO A 338 -9.64 -19.99 -22.07
N LYS A 339 -10.62 -19.29 -22.65
CA LYS A 339 -11.31 -18.15 -22.05
C LYS A 339 -12.52 -18.51 -21.17
N ASP A 340 -12.87 -19.79 -21.07
CA ASP A 340 -14.01 -20.20 -20.26
C ASP A 340 -13.61 -20.25 -18.78
N GLU A 341 -14.51 -19.78 -17.90
CA GLU A 341 -14.29 -19.79 -16.45
C GLU A 341 -14.25 -21.22 -15.90
N ILE A 342 -13.30 -21.50 -15.01
CA ILE A 342 -13.14 -22.83 -14.38
C ILE A 342 -14.34 -23.13 -13.48
N PHE A 343 -14.84 -22.11 -12.75
CA PHE A 343 -15.86 -22.24 -11.72
C PHE A 343 -17.17 -21.57 -12.12
N GLU A 344 -17.69 -21.90 -13.31
CA GLU A 344 -18.99 -21.45 -13.80
C GLU A 344 -20.08 -21.54 -12.72
N ASP A 345 -20.93 -20.52 -12.66
CA ASP A 345 -22.03 -20.31 -11.70
C ASP A 345 -21.60 -20.20 -10.22
N ILE A 346 -20.30 -20.19 -9.91
CA ILE A 346 -19.78 -20.01 -8.55
C ILE A 346 -19.25 -18.59 -8.36
N THR A 347 -20.03 -17.75 -7.70
CA THR A 347 -19.63 -16.38 -7.36
C THR A 347 -19.08 -16.27 -5.94
N SER A 348 -18.54 -15.10 -5.60
CA SER A 348 -18.10 -14.77 -4.25
C SER A 348 -19.21 -14.91 -3.19
N ARG A 349 -20.49 -14.77 -3.58
CA ARG A 349 -21.63 -14.99 -2.67
C ARG A 349 -21.71 -16.44 -2.21
N HIS A 350 -21.55 -17.40 -3.13
CA HIS A 350 -21.55 -18.82 -2.81
C HIS A 350 -20.39 -19.20 -1.88
N VAL A 351 -19.19 -18.70 -2.18
CA VAL A 351 -18.00 -18.92 -1.34
C VAL A 351 -18.19 -18.37 0.08
N ASN A 352 -18.70 -17.14 0.20
CA ASN A 352 -18.93 -16.53 1.52
C ASN A 352 -20.05 -17.21 2.30
N ALA A 353 -21.13 -17.63 1.63
CA ALA A 353 -22.21 -18.39 2.25
C ALA A 353 -21.72 -19.74 2.78
N TYR A 354 -20.89 -20.45 2.00
CA TYR A 354 -20.28 -21.70 2.42
C TYR A 354 -19.41 -21.54 3.68
N TYR A 355 -18.48 -20.57 3.69
CA TYR A 355 -17.67 -20.30 4.88
C TYR A 355 -18.52 -19.89 6.09
N SER A 356 -19.53 -19.04 5.89
CA SER A 356 -20.44 -18.60 6.96
C SER A 356 -21.27 -19.75 7.53
N SER A 357 -21.59 -20.78 6.73
CA SER A 357 -22.28 -21.99 7.21
C SER A 357 -21.44 -22.85 8.16
N ILE A 358 -20.10 -22.77 8.07
CA ILE A 358 -19.18 -23.50 8.94
C ILE A 358 -18.88 -22.68 10.21
N VAL A 359 -18.62 -21.38 10.01
CA VAL A 359 -18.34 -20.42 11.08
C VAL A 359 -19.11 -19.12 10.80
N ASN A 360 -20.11 -18.84 11.65
CA ASN A 360 -20.97 -17.68 11.47
C ASN A 360 -20.17 -16.36 11.35
N GLY A 361 -20.46 -15.60 10.28
CA GLY A 361 -19.86 -14.30 9.97
C GLY A 361 -18.49 -14.35 9.29
N LEU A 362 -18.00 -15.53 8.90
CA LEU A 362 -16.73 -15.73 8.20
C LEU A 362 -16.88 -15.45 6.69
N THR A 363 -15.87 -14.80 6.11
CA THR A 363 -15.79 -14.51 4.67
C THR A 363 -14.42 -14.85 4.11
N ALA A 364 -14.33 -15.04 2.80
CA ALA A 364 -13.09 -15.39 2.09
C ALA A 364 -11.94 -14.40 2.39
N LYS A 365 -12.25 -13.12 2.58
CA LYS A 365 -11.26 -12.07 2.85
C LYS A 365 -10.50 -12.28 4.17
N VAL A 366 -11.10 -12.96 5.15
CA VAL A 366 -10.49 -13.21 6.47
C VAL A 366 -9.30 -14.17 6.35
N PHE A 367 -9.34 -15.13 5.41
CA PHE A 367 -8.26 -16.11 5.20
C PHE A 367 -6.93 -15.44 4.87
N ARG A 368 -6.92 -14.38 4.04
CA ARG A 368 -5.67 -13.68 3.71
C ARG A 368 -5.03 -13.04 4.94
N THR A 369 -5.83 -12.48 5.85
CA THR A 369 -5.33 -11.90 7.11
C THR A 369 -4.83 -13.00 8.04
N TYR A 370 -5.56 -14.10 8.16
CA TYR A 370 -5.15 -15.26 8.94
C TYR A 370 -3.82 -15.85 8.43
N LEU A 371 -3.74 -16.20 7.14
CA LEU A 371 -2.56 -16.81 6.52
C LEU A 371 -1.34 -15.88 6.63
N ALA A 372 -1.48 -14.59 6.33
CA ALA A 372 -0.40 -13.62 6.48
C ALA A 372 0.11 -13.52 7.93
N THR A 373 -0.81 -13.49 8.89
CA THR A 373 -0.46 -13.45 10.33
C THR A 373 0.22 -14.76 10.76
N THR A 374 -0.24 -15.91 10.27
CA THR A 374 0.36 -17.22 10.53
C THR A 374 1.77 -17.33 9.96
N MET A 375 2.03 -16.84 8.73
CA MET A 375 3.38 -16.81 8.16
C MET A 375 4.35 -16.02 9.03
N VAL A 376 3.95 -14.83 9.49
CA VAL A 376 4.77 -14.01 10.40
C VAL A 376 5.02 -14.76 11.70
N LYS A 377 3.97 -15.28 12.33
CA LYS A 377 4.05 -16.00 13.60
C LYS A 377 5.00 -17.21 13.51
N ASN A 378 4.87 -18.03 12.47
CA ASN A 378 5.70 -19.22 12.28
C ASN A 378 7.17 -18.82 12.09
N TYR A 379 7.44 -17.85 11.22
CA TYR A 379 8.80 -17.34 11.01
C TYR A 379 9.42 -16.86 12.33
N LEU A 380 8.70 -16.05 13.10
CA LEU A 380 9.19 -15.51 14.37
C LEU A 380 9.40 -16.59 15.44
N LYS A 381 8.62 -17.67 15.41
CA LYS A 381 8.77 -18.83 16.30
C LYS A 381 10.02 -19.64 15.95
N GLU A 382 10.28 -19.85 14.67
CA GLU A 382 11.49 -20.53 14.19
C GLU A 382 12.77 -19.72 14.46
N HIS A 383 12.64 -18.42 14.69
CA HIS A 383 13.74 -17.48 14.96
C HIS A 383 13.61 -16.82 16.35
N ASP A 384 13.13 -17.58 17.36
CA ASP A 384 12.92 -17.07 18.72
C ASP A 384 14.21 -17.04 19.58
N ASN A 385 15.26 -17.73 19.14
CA ASN A 385 16.59 -17.80 19.76
C ASN A 385 17.41 -16.50 19.66
N ILE A 386 16.77 -15.37 19.32
CA ILE A 386 17.46 -14.10 19.04
C ILE A 386 17.43 -13.11 20.22
N LYS A 387 16.98 -13.50 21.42
CA LYS A 387 16.93 -12.61 22.60
C LYS A 387 18.27 -11.96 22.93
N GLY A 388 19.38 -12.68 22.79
CA GLY A 388 20.74 -12.18 23.02
C GLY A 388 21.32 -11.33 21.87
N LYS A 389 20.60 -11.19 20.75
CA LYS A 389 21.07 -10.47 19.56
C LYS A 389 20.85 -8.96 19.65
N THR A 390 21.47 -8.22 18.74
CA THR A 390 21.34 -6.76 18.68
C THR A 390 19.91 -6.34 18.34
N PRO A 391 19.47 -5.12 18.72
CA PRO A 391 18.18 -4.60 18.29
C PRO A 391 18.02 -4.52 16.77
N ASN A 392 19.11 -4.34 16.02
CA ASN A 392 19.09 -4.30 14.56
C ASN A 392 18.76 -5.67 13.96
N GLU A 393 19.41 -6.73 14.45
CA GLU A 393 19.19 -8.12 14.01
C GLU A 393 17.75 -8.57 14.33
N LYS A 394 17.23 -8.21 15.51
CA LYS A 394 15.83 -8.45 15.88
C LYS A 394 14.84 -7.76 14.93
N LEU A 395 15.03 -6.46 14.67
CA LEU A 395 14.16 -5.74 13.74
C LEU A 395 14.28 -6.25 12.30
N TYR A 396 15.44 -6.76 11.92
CA TYR A 396 15.66 -7.39 10.62
C TYR A 396 14.81 -8.67 10.48
N HIS A 397 14.84 -9.58 11.47
CA HIS A 397 13.99 -10.78 11.45
C HIS A 397 12.50 -10.46 11.44
N ALA A 398 12.04 -9.43 12.17
CA ALA A 398 10.66 -8.99 12.07
C ALA A 398 10.26 -8.50 10.67
N LYS A 399 11.19 -7.87 9.94
CA LYS A 399 10.95 -7.45 8.55
C LYS A 399 10.99 -8.62 7.57
N LEU A 400 11.80 -9.65 7.82
CA LEU A 400 11.76 -10.90 7.06
C LEU A 400 10.47 -11.67 7.29
N ALA A 401 9.98 -11.73 8.53
CA ALA A 401 8.67 -12.31 8.83
C ALA A 401 7.54 -11.61 8.03
N ASN A 402 7.60 -10.27 7.92
CA ASN A 402 6.69 -9.51 7.08
C ASN A 402 6.90 -9.77 5.57
N LEU A 403 8.12 -10.06 5.12
CA LEU A 403 8.40 -10.48 3.75
C LEU A 403 7.70 -11.81 3.43
N GLU A 404 7.73 -12.80 4.32
CA GLU A 404 6.99 -14.06 4.15
C GLU A 404 5.49 -13.83 3.94
N ALA A 405 4.89 -12.95 4.74
CA ALA A 405 3.50 -12.54 4.54
C ALA A 405 3.26 -11.81 3.22
N ALA A 406 4.22 -10.99 2.77
CA ALA A 406 4.13 -10.29 1.49
C ALA A 406 4.24 -11.25 0.29
N ILE A 407 5.11 -12.27 0.38
CA ILE A 407 5.25 -13.36 -0.59
C ILE A 407 3.94 -14.14 -0.68
N MET A 408 3.45 -14.66 0.46
CA MET A 408 2.18 -15.42 0.53
C MET A 408 0.99 -14.65 -0.06
N CYS A 409 0.97 -13.32 0.12
CA CYS A 409 -0.09 -12.48 -0.42
C CYS A 409 0.15 -11.97 -1.85
N ASN A 410 1.27 -12.32 -2.49
CA ASN A 410 1.76 -11.75 -3.74
C ASN A 410 1.72 -10.20 -3.77
N HIS A 411 2.20 -9.56 -2.70
CA HIS A 411 2.30 -8.10 -2.63
C HIS A 411 3.55 -7.62 -3.35
N LYS A 412 3.48 -7.52 -4.68
CA LYS A 412 4.60 -7.02 -5.49
C LYS A 412 4.63 -5.49 -5.61
N ARG A 413 5.78 -4.96 -6.03
CA ARG A 413 5.95 -3.58 -6.48
C ARG A 413 6.86 -3.53 -7.71
N THR A 414 6.67 -2.50 -8.52
CA THR A 414 7.64 -2.15 -9.58
C THR A 414 8.98 -1.78 -8.96
N ILE A 415 10.06 -2.35 -9.48
CA ILE A 415 11.41 -2.02 -9.07
C ILE A 415 11.72 -0.59 -9.53
N PRO A 416 12.11 0.33 -8.62
CA PRO A 416 12.46 1.70 -9.01
C PRO A 416 13.63 1.73 -10.00
N LYS A 417 13.62 2.63 -10.98
CA LYS A 417 14.71 2.80 -11.95
C LYS A 417 16.08 3.07 -11.28
N THR A 418 16.07 3.74 -10.13
CA THR A 418 17.26 4.11 -9.35
C THR A 418 17.64 3.06 -8.30
N TYR A 419 17.07 1.85 -8.36
CA TYR A 419 17.26 0.82 -7.33
C TYR A 419 18.73 0.41 -7.22
N GLU A 420 19.38 0.07 -8.34
CA GLU A 420 20.75 -0.42 -8.32
C GLU A 420 21.72 0.67 -7.86
N ASP A 421 21.56 1.90 -8.35
CA ASP A 421 22.38 3.05 -7.89
C ASP A 421 22.26 3.28 -6.38
N ALA A 422 21.04 3.17 -5.83
CA ALA A 422 20.82 3.34 -4.40
C ALA A 422 21.42 2.18 -3.59
N LEU A 423 21.38 0.96 -4.10
CA LEU A 423 21.98 -0.21 -3.47
C LEU A 423 23.51 -0.14 -3.50
N GLN A 424 24.08 0.23 -4.64
CA GLN A 424 25.52 0.37 -4.82
C GLN A 424 26.08 1.46 -3.88
N LYS A 425 25.40 2.61 -3.74
CA LYS A 425 25.77 3.63 -2.76
C LYS A 425 25.83 3.10 -1.32
N LYS A 426 24.93 2.19 -0.93
CA LYS A 426 24.98 1.54 0.39
C LYS A 426 26.19 0.60 0.50
N ARG A 427 26.44 -0.22 -0.53
CA ARG A 427 27.60 -1.13 -0.59
C ARG A 427 28.92 -0.34 -0.47
N ASP A 428 29.03 0.77 -1.19
CA ASP A 428 30.22 1.64 -1.13
C ASP A 428 30.36 2.31 0.24
N THR A 429 29.26 2.76 0.83
CA THR A 429 29.25 3.29 2.20
C THR A 429 29.73 2.23 3.20
N LEU A 430 29.32 0.97 3.05
CA LEU A 430 29.77 -0.13 3.91
C LEU A 430 31.27 -0.41 3.74
N LYS A 431 31.77 -0.42 2.50
CA LYS A 431 33.21 -0.54 2.22
C LYS A 431 34.00 0.61 2.88
N ASN A 432 33.47 1.83 2.85
CA ASN A 432 34.10 2.98 3.49
C ASN A 432 34.10 2.85 5.02
N ILE A 433 33.00 2.38 5.62
CA ILE A 433 32.94 2.08 7.06
C ILE A 433 34.00 1.03 7.43
N ALA A 434 34.13 -0.06 6.66
CA ALA A 434 35.13 -1.09 6.93
C ALA A 434 36.58 -0.60 6.90
N LYS A 435 36.87 0.47 6.13
CA LYS A 435 38.20 1.11 6.07
C LYS A 435 38.42 2.17 7.14
N ASP A 436 37.34 2.75 7.67
CA ASP A 436 37.40 3.84 8.64
C ASP A 436 37.73 3.30 10.05
N GLN A 437 38.59 4.01 10.77
CA GLN A 437 38.95 3.70 12.15
C GLN A 437 38.79 4.96 13.00
N PRO A 438 37.55 5.33 13.38
CA PRO A 438 37.27 6.57 14.09
C PRO A 438 37.98 6.65 15.45
N TRP A 439 38.35 5.51 16.04
CA TRP A 439 39.09 5.42 17.30
C TRP A 439 40.61 5.62 17.17
N LYS A 440 41.17 5.71 15.95
CA LYS A 440 42.63 5.82 15.72
C LYS A 440 43.23 7.05 16.43
N LYS A 441 42.62 8.23 16.27
CA LYS A 441 43.06 9.45 16.95
C LYS A 441 43.02 9.33 18.47
N THR A 442 42.01 8.65 19.01
CA THR A 442 41.87 8.42 20.46
C THR A 442 42.89 7.39 20.95
N MET A 443 43.20 6.35 20.16
CA MET A 443 44.30 5.42 20.44
C MET A 443 45.67 6.12 20.45
N ASP A 444 45.92 7.02 19.52
CA ASP A 444 47.18 7.79 19.51
C ASP A 444 47.28 8.70 20.75
N ALA A 445 46.17 9.29 21.18
CA ALA A 445 46.11 10.06 22.42
C ALA A 445 46.30 9.19 23.68
N LEU A 446 45.79 7.96 23.68
CA LEU A 446 46.01 6.98 24.73
C LEU A 446 47.50 6.61 24.86
N LYS A 447 48.16 6.26 23.74
CA LYS A 447 49.60 5.97 23.71
C LYS A 447 50.43 7.14 24.25
N LYS A 448 50.09 8.38 23.87
CA LYS A 448 50.75 9.58 24.41
C LYS A 448 50.53 9.74 25.91
N ALA A 449 49.32 9.47 26.40
CA ALA A 449 49.01 9.55 27.82
C ALA A 449 49.74 8.46 28.64
N GLU A 450 49.91 7.27 28.08
CA GLU A 450 50.67 6.16 28.67
C GLU A 450 52.18 6.48 28.74
N ALA A 451 52.73 7.12 27.72
CA ALA A 451 54.14 7.51 27.63
C ALA A 451 54.55 8.73 28.49
N MET A 452 53.59 9.53 28.99
CA MET A 452 53.91 10.68 29.86
C MET A 452 54.43 10.25 31.24
N GLU A 453 55.57 10.79 31.67
CA GLU A 453 56.08 10.60 33.04
C GLU A 453 55.26 11.37 34.07
N ALA A 454 54.97 10.74 35.21
CA ALA A 454 54.25 11.35 36.33
C ALA A 454 55.14 11.36 37.58
N LYS A 455 55.56 12.55 38.01
CA LYS A 455 56.54 12.75 39.09
C LYS A 455 55.92 12.96 40.47
N THR A 456 54.64 13.39 40.52
CA THR A 456 53.89 13.54 41.78
C THR A 456 52.69 12.59 41.86
N ASP A 457 52.21 12.30 43.08
CA ASP A 457 51.06 11.41 43.26
C ASP A 457 49.77 11.99 42.68
N ALA A 458 49.61 13.32 42.69
CA ALA A 458 48.54 14.01 41.98
C ALA A 458 48.60 13.79 40.46
N GLN A 459 49.81 13.81 39.86
CA GLN A 459 50.01 13.54 38.44
C GLN A 459 49.72 12.07 38.08
N LYS A 460 50.12 11.11 38.94
CA LYS A 460 49.81 9.68 38.75
C LYS A 460 48.30 9.43 38.75
N LYS A 461 47.56 10.02 39.70
CA LYS A 461 46.09 9.90 39.80
C LYS A 461 45.39 10.49 38.57
N ASN A 462 45.83 11.65 38.09
CA ASN A 462 45.27 12.29 36.89
C ASN A 462 45.57 11.50 35.60
N LYS A 463 46.78 10.94 35.47
CA LYS A 463 47.16 10.06 34.35
C LYS A 463 46.27 8.81 34.32
N ALA A 464 46.08 8.13 35.45
CA ALA A 464 45.22 6.95 35.55
C ALA A 464 43.76 7.26 35.17
N LYS A 465 43.21 8.38 35.64
CA LYS A 465 41.86 8.83 35.27
C LYS A 465 41.75 9.10 33.76
N LYS A 466 42.74 9.77 33.16
CA LYS A 466 42.77 10.09 31.72
C LYS A 466 42.83 8.82 30.86
N ILE A 467 43.68 7.86 31.22
CA ILE A 467 43.80 6.56 30.54
C ILE A 467 42.47 5.81 30.61
N LYS A 468 41.84 5.75 31.79
CA LYS A 468 40.53 5.12 31.96
C LYS A 468 39.47 5.74 31.04
N THR A 469 39.38 7.07 31.00
CA THR A 469 38.44 7.79 30.13
C THR A 469 38.70 7.52 28.64
N LEU A 470 39.96 7.52 28.20
CA LEU A 470 40.31 7.26 26.80
C LEU A 470 39.98 5.81 26.39
N ASN A 471 40.23 4.84 27.27
CA ASN A 471 39.85 3.44 27.04
C ASN A 471 38.33 3.26 26.92
N GLU A 472 37.55 3.89 27.81
CA GLU A 472 36.09 3.89 27.72
C GLU A 472 35.58 4.56 26.42
N GLN A 473 36.24 5.65 25.99
CA GLN A 473 35.90 6.33 24.74
C GLN A 473 36.19 5.45 23.51
N ILE A 474 37.34 4.78 23.46
CA ILE A 474 37.70 3.85 22.37
C ILE A 474 36.69 2.70 22.32
N LYS A 475 36.34 2.12 23.47
CA LYS A 475 35.34 1.05 23.55
C LYS A 475 34.00 1.49 22.96
N LYS A 476 33.46 2.63 23.39
CA LYS A 476 32.20 3.19 22.86
C LYS A 476 32.28 3.52 21.36
N GLN A 477 33.42 4.01 20.87
CA GLN A 477 33.61 4.29 19.45
C GLN A 477 33.61 3.01 18.61
N LYS A 478 34.30 1.95 19.06
CA LYS A 478 34.31 0.65 18.40
C LYS A 478 32.93 0.01 18.37
N GLU A 479 32.20 0.02 19.50
CA GLU A 479 30.83 -0.49 19.60
C GLU A 479 29.89 0.23 18.62
N LYS A 480 29.83 1.58 18.65
CA LYS A 480 28.99 2.36 17.72
C LYS A 480 29.35 2.13 16.25
N HIS A 481 30.64 1.97 15.95
CA HIS A 481 31.09 1.71 14.60
C HIS A 481 30.67 0.31 14.12
N SER A 482 30.81 -0.70 14.96
CA SER A 482 30.35 -2.07 14.70
C SER A 482 28.83 -2.13 14.49
N GLU A 483 28.04 -1.49 15.37
CA GLU A 483 26.58 -1.39 15.23
C GLU A 483 26.17 -0.70 13.91
N ARG A 484 26.90 0.35 13.51
CA ARG A 484 26.64 1.05 12.25
C ARG A 484 26.91 0.15 11.04
N ALA A 485 28.01 -0.61 11.06
CA ALA A 485 28.37 -1.54 10.00
C ALA A 485 27.33 -2.67 9.89
N GLU A 486 26.97 -3.29 11.02
CA GLU A 486 25.93 -4.33 11.10
C GLU A 486 24.59 -3.83 10.56
N LYS A 487 24.13 -2.66 11.03
CA LYS A 487 22.87 -2.06 10.57
C LYS A 487 22.86 -1.85 9.06
N LEU A 488 23.97 -1.36 8.49
CA LEU A 488 24.05 -1.13 7.05
C LEU A 488 24.09 -2.44 6.26
N GLN A 489 24.80 -3.46 6.76
CA GLN A 489 24.83 -4.80 6.18
C GLN A 489 23.42 -5.40 6.13
N LEU A 490 22.69 -5.39 7.25
CA LEU A 490 21.31 -5.88 7.33
C LEU A 490 20.35 -5.09 6.41
N GLN A 491 20.60 -3.78 6.23
CA GLN A 491 19.82 -2.96 5.30
C GLN A 491 20.08 -3.25 3.83
N ILE A 492 21.30 -3.67 3.47
CA ILE A 492 21.65 -4.09 2.10
C ILE A 492 20.95 -5.40 1.80
N ASP A 493 21.14 -6.41 2.65
CA ASP A 493 20.51 -7.72 2.49
C ASP A 493 18.97 -7.59 2.42
N LEU A 494 18.36 -6.84 3.34
CA LEU A 494 16.91 -6.63 3.31
C LEU A 494 16.46 -5.92 2.03
N SER A 495 17.23 -4.95 1.52
CA SER A 495 16.92 -4.28 0.26
C SER A 495 16.92 -5.25 -0.93
N GLU A 496 17.83 -6.21 -0.95
CA GLU A 496 17.94 -7.26 -1.97
C GLU A 496 16.79 -8.26 -1.89
N LYS A 497 16.52 -8.81 -0.70
CA LYS A 497 15.43 -9.78 -0.49
C LYS A 497 14.04 -9.19 -0.74
N THR A 498 13.88 -7.87 -0.58
CA THR A 498 12.59 -7.17 -0.71
C THR A 498 12.48 -6.35 -2.00
N LYS A 499 13.36 -6.56 -2.99
CA LYS A 499 13.47 -5.68 -4.17
C LYS A 499 12.11 -5.46 -4.86
N ASP A 500 11.37 -6.53 -5.09
CA ASP A 500 10.12 -6.59 -5.84
C ASP A 500 8.88 -6.77 -4.95
N TYR A 501 9.03 -6.71 -3.61
CA TYR A 501 7.93 -6.87 -2.65
C TYR A 501 7.56 -5.56 -1.93
N ASN A 502 6.26 -5.37 -1.72
CA ASN A 502 5.67 -4.26 -0.98
C ASN A 502 5.29 -4.67 0.45
N LEU A 503 6.25 -4.53 1.35
CA LEU A 503 6.10 -4.81 2.78
C LEU A 503 5.09 -3.90 3.51
N GLY A 504 4.79 -2.72 2.95
CA GLY A 504 3.85 -1.78 3.57
C GLY A 504 2.41 -2.27 3.49
N THR A 505 2.06 -3.00 2.42
CA THR A 505 0.69 -3.48 2.20
C THR A 505 0.31 -4.59 3.19
N SER A 506 1.20 -5.57 3.38
CA SER A 506 1.05 -6.65 4.37
C SER A 506 0.99 -6.09 5.80
N LEU A 507 1.99 -5.30 6.18
CA LEU A 507 2.12 -4.72 7.51
C LEU A 507 0.93 -3.85 7.92
N ARG A 508 0.38 -3.07 6.98
CA ARG A 508 -0.72 -2.14 7.26
C ARG A 508 -2.07 -2.84 7.42
N ASN A 509 -2.32 -3.94 6.71
CA ASN A 509 -3.69 -4.43 6.52
C ASN A 509 -3.92 -5.92 6.84
N TYR A 510 -2.89 -6.76 6.74
CA TYR A 510 -3.06 -8.22 6.74
C TYR A 510 -2.40 -8.91 7.93
N ILE A 511 -1.40 -8.30 8.55
CA ILE A 511 -0.74 -8.86 9.75
C ILE A 511 -1.39 -8.25 10.98
N ASP A 512 -1.76 -9.08 11.96
CA ASP A 512 -2.21 -8.60 13.27
C ASP A 512 -1.03 -7.93 14.01
N PRO A 513 -1.10 -6.61 14.29
CA PRO A 513 0.00 -5.88 14.92
C PRO A 513 0.35 -6.37 16.32
N ARG A 514 -0.57 -7.09 17.00
CA ARG A 514 -0.31 -7.70 18.32
C ARG A 514 0.75 -8.79 18.27
N ILE A 515 0.91 -9.48 17.14
CA ILE A 515 1.98 -10.47 16.94
C ILE A 515 3.34 -9.81 17.10
N PHE A 516 3.57 -8.72 16.37
CA PHE A 516 4.82 -7.98 16.48
C PHE A 516 5.00 -7.36 17.87
N LYS A 517 3.94 -6.78 18.46
CA LYS A 517 4.02 -6.24 19.83
C LYS A 517 4.46 -7.30 20.84
N ALA A 518 3.79 -8.45 20.86
CA ALA A 518 4.09 -9.52 21.80
C ALA A 518 5.51 -10.05 21.62
N TRP A 519 5.91 -10.30 20.37
CA TRP A 519 7.24 -10.81 20.07
C TRP A 519 8.35 -9.81 20.39
N THR A 520 8.20 -8.53 20.03
CA THR A 520 9.25 -7.54 20.32
C THR A 520 9.38 -7.29 21.83
N ASN A 521 8.26 -7.34 22.59
CA ASN A 521 8.32 -7.30 24.05
C ASN A 521 9.15 -8.47 24.61
N GLU A 522 8.94 -9.68 24.09
CA GLU A 522 9.67 -10.90 24.48
C GLU A 522 11.18 -10.81 24.20
N VAL A 523 11.57 -10.19 23.08
CA VAL A 523 12.97 -10.01 22.69
C VAL A 523 13.59 -8.68 23.12
N GLY A 524 12.87 -7.85 23.88
CA GLY A 524 13.37 -6.58 24.42
C GLY A 524 13.58 -5.47 23.38
N VAL A 525 12.65 -5.32 22.42
CA VAL A 525 12.65 -4.26 21.40
C VAL A 525 11.29 -3.55 21.36
N GLU A 526 11.30 -2.27 21.02
CA GLU A 526 10.08 -1.47 20.82
C GLU A 526 9.42 -1.80 19.47
N TRP A 527 8.17 -2.28 19.51
CA TRP A 527 7.40 -2.65 18.32
C TRP A 527 7.21 -1.47 17.36
N GLU A 528 7.13 -0.25 17.89
CA GLU A 528 6.96 1.00 17.16
C GLU A 528 8.04 1.21 16.10
N LYS A 529 9.25 0.68 16.32
CA LYS A 529 10.37 0.78 15.36
C LYS A 529 10.12 0.01 14.05
N LEU A 530 9.15 -0.91 14.01
CA LEU A 530 8.72 -1.59 12.80
C LEU A 530 7.74 -0.76 11.97
N TYR A 531 7.06 0.20 12.61
CA TYR A 531 5.95 0.94 12.01
C TYR A 531 6.36 2.38 11.72
N THR A 532 5.87 2.91 10.60
CA THR A 532 5.97 4.35 10.33
C THR A 532 5.09 5.12 11.31
N ALA A 533 5.36 6.42 11.52
CA ALA A 533 4.55 7.25 12.43
C ALA A 533 3.04 7.22 12.11
N ALA A 534 2.66 7.13 10.83
CA ALA A 534 1.27 6.98 10.41
C ALA A 534 0.67 5.62 10.81
N LEU A 535 1.46 4.54 10.77
CA LEU A 535 1.00 3.22 11.20
C LEU A 535 0.95 3.09 12.72
N GLN A 536 1.88 3.69 13.46
CA GLN A 536 1.80 3.78 14.92
C GLN A 536 0.48 4.45 15.34
N LYS A 537 0.14 5.57 14.70
CA LYS A 537 -1.14 6.28 14.89
C LYS A 537 -2.37 5.45 14.54
N LYS A 538 -2.32 4.64 13.48
CA LYS A 538 -3.40 3.71 13.11
C LYS A 538 -3.58 2.61 14.17
N PHE A 539 -2.48 2.15 14.76
CA PHE A 539 -2.45 1.02 15.68
C PHE A 539 -2.36 1.44 17.15
N LEU A 540 -2.81 2.65 17.51
CA LEU A 540 -2.78 3.12 18.91
C LEU A 540 -3.53 2.18 19.85
N TRP A 541 -4.64 1.58 19.40
CA TRP A 541 -5.39 0.59 20.17
C TRP A 541 -4.51 -0.60 20.63
N VAL A 542 -3.46 -0.94 19.89
CA VAL A 542 -2.53 -2.05 20.20
C VAL A 542 -1.68 -1.74 21.41
N GLN A 543 -1.37 -0.47 21.70
CA GLN A 543 -0.50 -0.05 22.80
C GLN A 543 -1.01 -0.55 24.16
N ASN A 544 -2.33 -0.63 24.33
CA ASN A 544 -2.97 -1.03 25.59
C ASN A 544 -3.30 -2.53 25.67
N GLU A 545 -3.14 -3.29 24.59
CA GLU A 545 -3.42 -4.73 24.57
C GLU A 545 -2.39 -5.51 25.40
N LYS A 546 -2.85 -6.30 26.38
CA LYS A 546 -2.00 -7.23 27.12
C LYS A 546 -1.96 -8.56 26.36
N VAL A 547 -0.87 -8.81 25.66
CA VAL A 547 -0.66 -10.02 24.86
C VAL A 547 0.66 -10.66 25.21
N SER A 548 0.64 -11.98 25.47
CA SER A 548 1.85 -12.77 25.70
C SER A 548 2.32 -13.44 24.41
N TRP A 549 3.63 -13.41 24.14
CA TRP A 549 4.19 -14.14 23.01
C TRP A 549 4.00 -15.65 23.18
N SER A 550 4.14 -16.18 24.40
CA SER A 550 4.01 -17.61 24.67
C SER A 550 2.59 -18.14 24.42
N GLU A 551 1.57 -17.30 24.53
CA GLU A 551 0.18 -17.66 24.20
C GLU A 551 -0.06 -17.60 22.69
N LEU A 552 0.46 -16.55 22.05
CA LEU A 552 0.28 -16.33 20.62
C LEU A 552 1.11 -17.30 19.76
N ALA A 553 2.22 -17.83 20.27
CA ALA A 553 3.08 -18.78 19.55
C ALA A 553 2.63 -20.27 19.64
N LYS A 554 1.69 -20.57 20.56
CA LYS A 554 1.17 -21.94 20.77
C LYS A 554 0.05 -22.32 19.80
N ASN A 555 -0.78 -21.36 19.41
CA ASN A 555 -1.91 -21.55 18.50
C ASN A 555 -1.52 -21.16 17.09
#